data_AF-A0AA85K3L4-F1
#
_entry.id   AF-A0AA85K3L4-F1
#
_cell.length_a   1.000
_cell.length_b   1.000
_cell.length_c   1.000
_cell.angle_alpha   90.00
_cell.angle_beta   90.00
_cell.angle_gamma   90.00
#
_symmetry.space_group_name_H-M   'P 1'
#
loop_
_entity.id
_entity.type
_entity.pdbx_description
1 polymer ?
#
loop_
_entity_poly.entity_id
_entity_poly.type
_entity_poly.pdbx_seq_one_letter_code
_entity_poly.pdbx_strand_id
1 'polypeptide(L)'
;MSDDIWEESVVKGFHFDLEESDNISTYSQSLAECFTETFSDEPVVTDLNSQFCAICHNLITNQIYYEKDAIFCCEACWLKAITIALDDFVVEGMSTWPLSTFVSQASKVVLLNLATRSFDGNLIIKLINKFRNSFSESVFQHILLKNHVVALHFINFLRKTGQLADLKKYMKLLGFIRESEIPSYNQLMQKLMNMSTGHVDEVNKYLMQIAESDVASHSSMKHLVEISSELAVILDYQNSYEKEWNSTYNELSLDANVRKVTVTLPNTLIMQPLCETLSALVRMDQTIKANNSRAEILGKKCKVCVL
;
A
#
# COMPACT_ATOMS: atom_id res chain seq x y z
N MET A 1 23.83 -5.57 9.47
CA MET A 1 24.11 -6.26 10.74
C MET A 1 23.30 -7.54 10.72
N SER A 2 23.97 -8.64 11.07
CA SER A 2 23.67 -10.04 10.77
C SER A 2 22.23 -10.49 11.06
N ASP A 3 21.63 -11.16 10.07
CA ASP A 3 20.36 -11.89 10.12
C ASP A 3 20.46 -13.22 10.91
N ASP A 4 21.26 -13.25 11.97
CA ASP A 4 21.56 -14.45 12.79
C ASP A 4 21.02 -14.36 14.23
N ILE A 5 19.82 -13.80 14.46
CA ILE A 5 19.22 -13.72 15.80
C ILE A 5 17.78 -14.28 15.81
N TRP A 6 17.58 -15.46 15.25
CA TRP A 6 16.34 -16.24 15.45
C TRP A 6 16.56 -17.68 15.90
N GLU A 7 17.78 -18.03 16.28
CA GLU A 7 17.99 -18.97 17.38
C GLU A 7 18.60 -18.19 18.54
N GLU A 8 17.75 -17.81 19.49
CA GLU A 8 18.02 -17.70 20.94
C GLU A 8 16.81 -16.99 21.56
N SER A 9 16.08 -17.47 22.55
CA SER A 9 16.17 -18.64 23.44
C SER A 9 14.97 -18.46 24.42
N VAL A 10 14.20 -19.41 24.95
CA VAL A 10 14.16 -20.87 24.95
C VAL A 10 12.67 -21.24 25.01
N VAL A 11 12.04 -21.53 23.89
CA VAL A 11 10.79 -22.29 23.86
C VAL A 11 10.94 -23.26 22.70
N LYS A 12 11.10 -24.56 23.02
CA LYS A 12 10.94 -25.63 22.02
C LYS A 12 9.45 -25.65 21.61
N GLY A 13 9.07 -24.74 20.73
CA GLY A 13 7.77 -24.69 20.08
C GLY A 13 7.88 -25.28 18.69
N PHE A 14 7.02 -26.24 18.38
CA PHE A 14 7.02 -27.05 17.16
C PHE A 14 6.95 -26.25 15.86
N HIS A 15 7.48 -26.87 14.79
CA HIS A 15 7.15 -26.55 13.40
C HIS A 15 5.77 -27.14 13.10
N PHE A 16 4.83 -26.32 12.63
CA PHE A 16 3.54 -26.82 12.12
C PHE A 16 3.68 -27.08 10.63
N ASP A 17 3.64 -28.35 10.22
CA ASP A 17 3.33 -28.73 8.85
C ASP A 17 1.86 -28.39 8.59
N LEU A 18 1.64 -27.25 7.94
CA LEU A 18 0.34 -26.89 7.39
C LEU A 18 0.11 -27.71 6.12
N GLU A 19 -0.26 -28.98 6.28
CA GLU A 19 -0.93 -29.69 5.19
C GLU A 19 -2.37 -29.17 5.05
N GLU A 20 -2.65 -28.65 3.87
CA GLU A 20 -3.99 -28.37 3.37
C GLU A 20 -4.86 -29.62 3.53
N SER A 21 -5.83 -29.59 4.44
CA SER A 21 -6.99 -30.46 4.33
C SER A 21 -8.26 -29.65 4.51
N ASP A 22 -8.88 -29.36 3.37
CA ASP A 22 -10.31 -29.15 3.27
C ASP A 22 -11.00 -30.38 3.89
N ASN A 23 -11.70 -30.20 5.00
CA ASN A 23 -12.93 -30.93 5.28
C ASN A 23 -13.78 -30.30 6.37
N ILE A 24 -15.08 -30.32 6.08
CA ILE A 24 -16.21 -29.72 6.78
C ILE A 24 -16.60 -30.56 8.00
N SER A 25 -17.11 -29.87 9.03
CA SER A 25 -18.00 -30.36 10.10
C SER A 25 -17.50 -31.44 11.05
N THR A 26 -17.61 -31.12 12.35
CA THR A 26 -18.16 -31.94 13.45
C THR A 26 -17.31 -31.75 14.70
N TYR A 27 -17.66 -30.77 15.54
CA TYR A 27 -17.12 -30.70 16.91
C TYR A 27 -18.17 -30.13 17.87
N SER A 28 -19.17 -30.96 18.17
CA SER A 28 -20.12 -30.73 19.26
C SER A 28 -20.52 -32.08 19.83
N GLN A 29 -19.62 -32.76 20.56
CA GLN A 29 -20.03 -33.85 21.47
C GLN A 29 -18.97 -34.36 22.46
N SER A 30 -17.74 -33.84 22.49
CA SER A 30 -16.69 -34.34 23.41
C SER A 30 -16.50 -33.51 24.70
N LEU A 31 -17.42 -32.59 25.03
CA LEU A 31 -17.33 -31.74 26.24
C LEU A 31 -18.16 -32.24 27.44
N ALA A 32 -18.76 -33.43 27.38
CA ALA A 32 -19.72 -33.88 28.41
C ALA A 32 -19.20 -34.96 29.39
N GLU A 33 -18.01 -35.54 29.20
CA GLU A 33 -17.63 -36.75 29.97
C GLU A 33 -16.46 -36.58 30.96
N CYS A 34 -15.88 -35.39 31.14
CA CYS A 34 -14.72 -35.24 32.05
C CYS A 34 -15.03 -34.87 33.51
N PHE A 35 -16.27 -35.05 34.00
CA PHE A 35 -16.62 -34.70 35.38
C PHE A 35 -17.24 -35.86 36.15
N THR A 36 -16.46 -36.90 36.45
CA THR A 36 -16.69 -37.80 37.59
C THR A 36 -15.40 -38.52 37.95
N GLU A 37 -14.75 -38.14 39.05
CA GLU A 37 -14.21 -39.06 40.06
C GLU A 37 -13.57 -38.30 41.24
N THR A 38 -13.97 -38.68 42.45
CA THR A 38 -13.59 -38.10 43.74
C THR A 38 -12.46 -38.89 44.42
N PHE A 39 -11.44 -38.15 44.87
CA PHE A 39 -10.50 -38.32 46.01
C PHE A 39 -9.96 -39.69 46.43
N SER A 40 -8.64 -39.75 46.60
CA SER A 40 -7.98 -40.51 47.67
C SER A 40 -6.72 -39.78 48.16
N ASP A 41 -6.65 -39.52 49.47
CA ASP A 41 -5.53 -38.93 50.20
C ASP A 41 -4.35 -39.91 50.35
N GLU A 42 -3.13 -39.51 49.99
CA GLU A 42 -1.87 -40.02 50.54
C GLU A 42 -0.80 -38.90 50.64
N PRO A 43 0.11 -38.94 51.64
CA PRO A 43 0.86 -37.76 52.06
C PRO A 43 2.19 -37.54 51.31
N VAL A 44 2.42 -36.25 51.04
CA VAL A 44 3.59 -35.50 50.58
C VAL A 44 4.94 -36.24 50.52
N VAL A 45 5.48 -36.33 49.30
CA VAL A 45 6.92 -36.35 49.01
C VAL A 45 7.30 -35.04 48.31
N THR A 46 8.37 -34.43 48.81
CA THR A 46 8.94 -33.11 48.54
C THR A 46 9.40 -32.85 47.10
N ASP A 47 9.19 -31.60 46.66
CA ASP A 47 9.91 -30.87 45.58
C ASP A 47 9.90 -31.46 44.16
N LEU A 48 8.71 -31.63 43.61
CA LEU A 48 8.50 -31.39 42.18
C LEU A 48 7.79 -30.04 42.08
N ASN A 49 8.40 -29.07 41.39
CA ASN A 49 7.75 -27.83 40.93
C ASN A 49 6.53 -28.22 40.07
N SER A 50 5.43 -28.57 40.72
CA SER A 50 4.19 -28.98 40.10
C SER A 50 3.60 -27.74 39.45
N GLN A 51 3.82 -27.62 38.15
CA GLN A 51 3.25 -26.56 37.35
C GLN A 51 1.81 -26.96 37.00
N PHE A 52 0.87 -26.07 37.29
CA PHE A 52 -0.54 -26.27 36.97
C PHE A 52 -0.90 -25.47 35.72
N CYS A 53 -1.84 -26.00 34.93
CA CYS A 53 -2.36 -25.25 33.80
C CYS A 53 -3.13 -24.01 34.27
N ALA A 54 -2.82 -22.86 33.70
CA ALA A 54 -3.44 -21.60 34.09
C ALA A 54 -4.93 -21.45 33.69
N ILE A 55 -5.50 -22.44 32.99
CA ILE A 55 -6.91 -22.43 32.55
C ILE A 55 -7.70 -23.54 33.26
N CYS A 56 -7.27 -24.79 33.15
CA CYS A 56 -8.01 -25.93 33.73
C CYS A 56 -7.49 -26.38 35.10
N HIS A 57 -6.38 -25.81 35.58
CA HIS A 57 -5.73 -26.15 36.85
C HIS A 57 -5.29 -27.63 36.99
N ASN A 58 -5.24 -28.38 35.88
CA ASN A 58 -4.69 -29.74 35.87
C ASN A 58 -3.16 -29.71 36.03
N LEU A 59 -2.63 -30.75 36.68
CA LEU A 59 -1.18 -30.97 36.84
C LEU A 59 -0.53 -31.19 35.46
N ILE A 60 0.55 -30.47 35.19
CA ILE A 60 1.30 -30.57 33.93
C ILE A 60 2.43 -31.58 34.13
N THR A 61 2.30 -32.75 33.49
CA THR A 61 3.31 -33.81 33.51
C THR A 61 4.39 -33.61 32.44
N ASN A 62 4.06 -32.92 31.34
CA ASN A 62 4.98 -32.54 30.27
C ASN A 62 4.90 -31.02 30.02
N GLN A 63 6.00 -30.30 30.21
CA GLN A 63 6.04 -28.85 29.98
C GLN A 63 5.94 -28.53 28.50
N ILE A 64 4.79 -27.98 28.07
CA ILE A 64 4.64 -27.35 26.76
C ILE A 64 4.58 -25.84 26.99
N TYR A 65 5.64 -25.14 26.62
CA TYR A 65 5.70 -23.70 26.71
C TYR A 65 5.08 -23.11 25.45
N TYR A 66 3.91 -22.47 25.59
CA TYR A 66 3.30 -21.70 24.50
C TYR A 66 3.69 -20.22 24.58
N GLU A 67 3.94 -19.71 25.78
CA GLU A 67 4.34 -18.33 26.06
C GLU A 67 5.33 -18.31 27.24
N LYS A 68 6.07 -17.19 27.38
CA LYS A 68 7.19 -17.08 28.35
C LYS A 68 6.74 -17.13 29.82
N ASP A 69 5.58 -16.54 30.12
CA ASP A 69 5.12 -16.30 31.50
C ASP A 69 3.82 -17.06 31.86
N ALA A 70 3.35 -17.97 30.98
CA ALA A 70 2.11 -18.70 31.17
C ALA A 70 2.24 -20.16 30.72
N ILE A 71 1.67 -21.07 31.50
CA ILE A 71 1.81 -22.52 31.28
C ILE A 71 0.44 -23.13 31.02
N PHE A 72 0.33 -23.88 29.92
CA PHE A 72 -0.91 -24.51 29.47
C PHE A 72 -0.70 -26.02 29.31
N CYS A 73 -1.70 -26.83 29.67
CA CYS A 73 -1.61 -28.29 29.53
C CYS A 73 -1.77 -28.76 28.09
N CYS A 74 -2.41 -27.97 27.22
CA CYS A 74 -2.70 -28.32 25.83
C CYS A 74 -3.01 -27.07 24.99
N GLU A 75 -3.02 -27.25 23.66
CA GLU A 75 -3.35 -26.20 22.69
C GLU A 75 -4.77 -25.65 22.91
N ALA A 76 -5.74 -26.51 23.27
CA ALA A 76 -7.10 -26.07 23.55
C ALA A 76 -7.17 -25.09 24.74
N CYS A 77 -6.39 -25.30 25.80
CA CYS A 77 -6.29 -24.35 26.91
C CYS A 77 -5.61 -23.05 26.48
N TRP A 78 -4.56 -23.12 25.67
CA TRP A 78 -3.89 -21.93 25.13
C TRP A 78 -4.82 -21.10 24.22
N LEU A 79 -5.54 -21.74 23.29
CA LEU A 79 -6.53 -21.10 22.42
C LEU A 79 -7.68 -20.49 23.23
N LYS A 80 -8.12 -21.15 24.31
CA LYS A 80 -9.14 -20.61 25.22
C LYS A 80 -8.65 -19.35 25.93
N ALA A 81 -7.39 -19.34 26.40
CA ALA A 81 -6.78 -18.16 27.00
C ALA A 81 -6.67 -17.00 25.99
N ILE A 82 -6.25 -17.29 24.76
CA ILE A 82 -6.21 -16.30 23.66
C ILE A 82 -7.59 -15.73 23.37
N THR A 83 -8.62 -16.58 23.36
CA THR A 83 -10.00 -16.14 23.07
C THR A 83 -10.51 -15.23 24.18
N ILE A 84 -10.30 -15.58 25.45
CA ILE A 84 -10.63 -14.73 26.61
C ILE A 84 -9.90 -13.38 26.51
N ALA A 85 -8.62 -13.40 26.17
CA ALA A 85 -7.83 -12.18 26.01
C ALA A 85 -8.35 -11.27 24.89
N LEU A 86 -8.85 -11.86 23.80
CA LEU A 86 -9.48 -11.12 22.71
C LEU A 86 -10.81 -10.51 23.14
N ASP A 87 -11.68 -11.30 23.79
CA ASP A 87 -12.97 -10.85 24.29
C ASP A 87 -12.81 -9.69 25.29
N ASP A 88 -11.87 -9.83 26.24
CA ASP A 88 -11.54 -8.79 27.20
C ASP A 88 -11.02 -7.52 26.50
N PHE A 89 -10.19 -7.67 25.46
CA PHE A 89 -9.68 -6.54 24.69
C PHE A 89 -10.79 -5.81 23.91
N VAL A 90 -11.80 -6.53 23.41
CA VAL A 90 -12.96 -5.95 22.71
C VAL A 90 -13.76 -5.05 23.65
N VAL A 91 -13.96 -5.47 24.90
CA VAL A 91 -14.75 -4.73 25.90
C VAL A 91 -13.92 -3.71 26.70
N GLU A 92 -12.64 -3.53 26.37
CA GLU A 92 -11.67 -2.69 27.09
C GLU A 92 -11.59 -3.03 28.59
N GLY A 93 -11.79 -4.31 28.92
CA GLY A 93 -11.81 -4.83 30.28
C GLY A 93 -10.41 -4.98 30.87
N MET A 94 -10.33 -5.00 32.21
CA MET A 94 -9.14 -5.44 32.94
C MET A 94 -9.09 -6.96 32.91
N SER A 95 -8.31 -7.52 31.98
CA SER A 95 -8.27 -8.95 31.70
C SER A 95 -7.41 -9.74 32.69
N THR A 96 -7.81 -10.97 32.96
CA THR A 96 -6.91 -12.00 33.53
C THR A 96 -5.78 -12.38 32.55
N TRP A 97 -5.97 -12.11 31.26
CA TRP A 97 -5.03 -12.42 30.18
C TRP A 97 -4.76 -11.20 29.29
N PRO A 98 -3.90 -10.25 29.71
CA PRO A 98 -3.62 -9.09 28.88
C PRO A 98 -2.95 -9.54 27.58
N LEU A 99 -3.24 -8.84 26.47
CA LEU A 99 -2.61 -9.18 25.16
C LEU A 99 -1.07 -9.18 25.21
N SER A 100 -0.46 -8.51 26.19
CA SER A 100 0.99 -8.56 26.42
C SER A 100 1.50 -9.93 26.86
N THR A 101 0.64 -10.83 27.37
CA THR A 101 0.99 -12.21 27.71
C THR A 101 1.29 -13.05 26.46
N PHE A 102 0.75 -12.67 25.31
CA PHE A 102 0.86 -13.40 24.05
C PHE A 102 1.91 -12.75 23.16
N VAL A 103 3.18 -13.09 23.42
CA VAL A 103 4.33 -12.48 22.75
C VAL A 103 4.76 -13.24 21.50
N SER A 104 4.48 -14.55 21.44
CA SER A 104 4.86 -15.41 20.33
C SER A 104 4.23 -14.96 19.00
N GLN A 105 4.92 -15.24 17.89
CA GLN A 105 4.37 -14.97 16.55
C GLN A 105 3.09 -15.80 16.32
N ALA A 106 3.07 -17.05 16.80
CA ALA A 106 1.94 -17.96 16.67
C ALA A 106 0.68 -17.40 17.34
N SER A 107 0.76 -16.96 18.60
CA SER A 107 -0.41 -16.42 19.31
C SER A 107 -0.94 -15.14 18.66
N LYS A 108 -0.05 -14.26 18.18
CA LYS A 108 -0.46 -13.03 17.48
C LYS A 108 -1.13 -13.31 16.14
N VAL A 109 -0.67 -14.32 15.38
CA VAL A 109 -1.35 -14.79 14.17
C VAL A 109 -2.74 -15.35 14.51
N VAL A 110 -2.86 -16.16 15.57
CA VAL A 110 -4.15 -16.66 16.05
C VAL A 110 -5.08 -15.51 16.46
N LEU A 111 -4.59 -14.53 17.23
CA LEU A 111 -5.35 -13.34 17.63
C LEU A 111 -5.87 -12.56 16.42
N LEU A 112 -5.04 -12.35 15.40
CA LEU A 112 -5.46 -11.70 14.16
C LEU A 112 -6.51 -12.53 13.41
N ASN A 113 -6.32 -13.85 13.32
CA ASN A 113 -7.28 -14.73 12.66
C ASN A 113 -8.64 -14.73 13.39
N LEU A 114 -8.65 -14.77 14.72
CA LEU A 114 -9.87 -14.64 15.51
C LEU A 114 -10.53 -13.28 15.31
N ALA A 115 -9.77 -12.19 15.28
CA ALA A 115 -10.30 -10.86 14.99
C ALA A 115 -10.88 -10.75 13.57
N THR A 116 -10.28 -11.41 12.57
CA THR A 116 -10.89 -11.43 11.22
C THR A 116 -12.22 -12.17 11.19
N ARG A 117 -12.39 -13.19 12.05
CA ARG A 117 -13.64 -13.95 12.16
C ARG A 117 -14.74 -13.20 12.91
N SER A 118 -14.42 -12.15 13.67
CA SER A 118 -15.43 -11.29 14.30
C SER A 118 -16.08 -10.32 13.32
N PHE A 119 -15.51 -10.15 12.12
CA PHE A 119 -15.92 -9.17 11.11
C PHE A 119 -15.91 -7.72 11.61
N ASP A 120 -15.25 -7.43 12.74
CA ASP A 120 -15.07 -6.09 13.28
C ASP A 120 -13.77 -5.47 12.75
N GLY A 121 -13.90 -4.63 11.72
CA GLY A 121 -12.76 -3.91 11.14
C GLY A 121 -12.02 -2.99 12.12
N ASN A 122 -12.70 -2.47 13.15
CA ASN A 122 -12.05 -1.63 14.15
C ASN A 122 -11.18 -2.47 15.09
N LEU A 123 -11.68 -3.64 15.50
CA LEU A 123 -10.91 -4.59 16.30
C LEU A 123 -9.64 -5.04 15.57
N ILE A 124 -9.77 -5.39 14.28
CA ILE A 124 -8.64 -5.76 13.43
C ILE A 124 -7.59 -4.65 13.42
N ILE A 125 -7.99 -3.39 13.18
CA ILE A 125 -7.06 -2.25 13.16
C ILE A 125 -6.42 -2.01 14.55
N LYS A 126 -7.21 -2.08 15.63
CA LYS A 126 -6.72 -1.92 17.01
C LYS A 126 -5.62 -2.95 17.31
N LEU A 127 -5.84 -4.22 16.97
CA LEU A 127 -4.86 -5.30 17.17
C LEU A 127 -3.61 -5.12 16.30
N ILE A 128 -3.78 -4.85 15.01
CA ILE A 128 -2.66 -4.63 14.09
C ILE A 128 -1.76 -3.50 14.57
N ASN A 129 -2.35 -2.37 14.99
CA ASN A 129 -1.57 -1.24 15.50
C ASN A 129 -0.85 -1.57 16.80
N LYS A 130 -1.46 -2.35 17.70
CA LYS A 130 -0.80 -2.82 18.92
C LYS A 130 0.37 -3.75 18.60
N PHE A 131 0.21 -4.63 17.61
CA PHE A 131 1.24 -5.56 17.19
C PHE A 131 2.37 -4.92 16.39
N ARG A 132 2.08 -3.89 15.56
CA ARG A 132 3.08 -3.17 14.76
C ARG A 132 4.26 -2.70 15.60
N ASN A 133 4.00 -2.16 16.79
CA ASN A 133 5.03 -1.67 17.69
C ASN A 133 5.81 -2.80 18.41
N SER A 134 5.28 -4.02 18.37
CA SER A 134 5.84 -5.19 19.07
C SER A 134 6.66 -6.11 18.15
N PHE A 135 6.67 -5.84 16.84
CA PHE A 135 7.33 -6.68 15.85
C PHE A 135 8.46 -5.92 15.14
N SER A 136 9.47 -6.67 14.70
CA SER A 136 10.34 -6.18 13.64
C SER A 136 9.54 -5.99 12.36
N GLU A 137 10.03 -5.10 11.50
CA GLU A 137 9.39 -4.79 10.23
C GLU A 137 9.19 -6.03 9.36
N SER A 138 10.18 -6.93 9.28
CA SER A 138 10.11 -8.15 8.47
C SER A 138 9.02 -9.12 8.92
N VAL A 139 8.87 -9.31 10.24
CA VAL A 139 7.82 -10.17 10.81
C VAL A 139 6.45 -9.59 10.54
N PHE A 140 6.30 -8.27 10.71
CA PHE A 140 5.03 -7.59 10.42
C PHE A 140 4.64 -7.74 8.94
N GLN A 141 5.59 -7.56 8.02
CA GLN A 141 5.38 -7.77 6.58
C GLN A 141 4.93 -9.20 6.26
N HIS A 142 5.55 -10.21 6.87
CA HIS A 142 5.18 -11.61 6.68
C HIS A 142 3.74 -11.89 7.15
N ILE A 143 3.32 -11.31 8.27
CA ILE A 143 1.95 -11.43 8.79
C ILE A 143 0.95 -10.83 7.81
N LEU A 144 1.22 -9.63 7.27
CA LEU A 144 0.34 -8.98 6.28
C LEU A 144 0.24 -9.81 5.00
N LEU A 145 1.34 -10.41 4.53
CA LEU A 145 1.33 -11.28 3.35
C LEU A 145 0.48 -12.54 3.54
N LYS A 146 0.50 -13.12 4.75
CA LYS A 146 -0.28 -14.32 5.06
C LYS A 146 -1.77 -14.06 5.33
N ASN A 147 -2.14 -12.86 5.77
CA ASN A 147 -3.53 -12.53 6.08
C ASN A 147 -4.03 -11.33 5.27
N HIS A 148 -4.66 -11.63 4.14
CA HIS A 148 -5.13 -10.62 3.19
C HIS A 148 -6.16 -9.64 3.79
N VAL A 149 -7.07 -10.13 4.64
CA VAL A 149 -8.12 -9.30 5.27
C VAL A 149 -7.48 -8.26 6.19
N VAL A 150 -6.56 -8.70 7.06
CA VAL A 150 -5.74 -7.84 7.93
C VAL A 150 -5.00 -6.80 7.11
N ALA A 151 -4.36 -7.22 6.01
CA ALA A 151 -3.63 -6.34 5.13
C ALA A 151 -4.51 -5.24 4.51
N LEU A 152 -5.69 -5.58 3.99
CA LEU A 152 -6.62 -4.61 3.43
C LEU A 152 -7.12 -3.59 4.47
N HIS A 153 -7.46 -4.04 5.68
CA HIS A 153 -7.85 -3.14 6.76
C HIS A 153 -6.71 -2.19 7.15
N PHE A 154 -5.48 -2.68 7.18
CA PHE A 154 -4.31 -1.86 7.46
C PHE A 154 -4.02 -0.84 6.36
N ILE A 155 -4.08 -1.23 5.08
CA ILE A 155 -3.96 -0.29 3.94
C ILE A 155 -5.04 0.79 4.01
N ASN A 156 -6.29 0.43 4.31
CA ASN A 156 -7.38 1.40 4.44
C ASN A 156 -7.17 2.35 5.63
N PHE A 157 -6.65 1.85 6.75
CA PHE A 157 -6.26 2.67 7.90
C PHE A 157 -5.17 3.68 7.55
N LEU A 158 -4.10 3.25 6.87
CA LEU A 158 -3.02 4.15 6.43
C LEU A 158 -3.54 5.21 5.46
N ARG A 159 -4.45 4.83 4.55
CA ARG A 159 -5.11 5.74 3.62
C ARG A 159 -5.95 6.80 4.36
N LYS A 160 -6.78 6.39 5.31
CA LYS A 160 -7.64 7.31 6.09
C LYS A 160 -6.86 8.25 7.01
N THR A 161 -5.73 7.79 7.52
CA THR A 161 -4.87 8.59 8.42
C THR A 161 -3.84 9.44 7.69
N GLY A 162 -3.73 9.33 6.36
CA GLY A 162 -2.79 10.10 5.56
C GLY A 162 -1.33 9.67 5.70
N GLN A 163 -1.05 8.45 6.20
CA GLN A 163 0.30 7.89 6.31
C GLN A 163 0.81 7.41 4.93
N LEU A 164 1.06 8.36 4.01
CA LEU A 164 1.32 8.05 2.59
C LEU A 164 2.59 7.25 2.33
N ALA A 165 3.66 7.47 3.10
CA ALA A 165 4.92 6.75 2.94
C ALA A 165 4.76 5.25 3.25
N ASP A 166 4.15 4.94 4.40
CA ASP A 166 3.84 3.57 4.80
C ASP A 166 2.80 2.94 3.86
N LEU A 167 1.77 3.70 3.47
CA LEU A 167 0.77 3.24 2.52
C LEU A 167 1.42 2.74 1.23
N LYS A 168 2.30 3.56 0.64
CA LYS A 168 3.03 3.21 -0.58
C LYS A 168 3.88 1.95 -0.39
N LYS A 169 4.64 1.88 0.71
CA LYS A 169 5.50 0.74 1.05
C LYS A 169 4.71 -0.57 1.13
N TYR A 170 3.63 -0.62 1.92
CA TYR A 170 2.88 -1.84 2.12
C TYR A 170 1.98 -2.19 0.94
N MET A 171 1.49 -1.22 0.16
CA MET A 171 0.80 -1.50 -1.09
C MET A 171 1.72 -2.17 -2.11
N LYS A 172 2.98 -1.71 -2.24
CA LYS A 172 3.99 -2.38 -3.09
C LYS A 172 4.27 -3.81 -2.62
N LEU A 173 4.48 -4.01 -1.32
CA LEU A 173 4.71 -5.34 -0.73
C LEU A 173 3.59 -6.33 -1.08
N LEU A 174 2.33 -5.88 -1.03
CA LEU A 174 1.15 -6.70 -1.30
C LEU A 174 0.84 -6.86 -2.80
N GLY A 175 1.68 -6.32 -3.69
CA GLY A 175 1.49 -6.41 -5.14
C GLY A 175 0.58 -5.33 -5.75
N PHE A 176 0.06 -4.39 -4.95
CA PHE A 176 -0.74 -3.24 -5.41
C PHE A 176 0.16 -2.11 -5.94
N ILE A 177 1.08 -2.45 -6.85
CA ILE A 177 2.10 -1.51 -7.36
C ILE A 177 1.43 -0.33 -8.04
N ARG A 178 0.41 -0.56 -8.88
CA ARG A 178 -0.32 0.50 -9.59
C ARG A 178 -0.98 1.47 -8.64
N GLU A 179 -1.74 0.93 -7.70
CA GLU A 179 -2.54 1.71 -6.77
C GLU A 179 -1.66 2.46 -5.75
N SER A 180 -0.45 1.94 -5.45
CA SER A 180 0.52 2.60 -4.59
C SER A 180 1.07 3.91 -5.16
N GLU A 181 1.02 4.07 -6.49
CA GLU A 181 1.59 5.23 -7.19
C GLU A 181 0.55 6.29 -7.55
N ILE A 182 -0.76 5.97 -7.50
CA ILE A 182 -1.86 6.93 -7.74
C ILE A 182 -1.72 8.20 -6.88
N PRO A 183 -1.36 8.13 -5.57
CA PRO A 183 -1.18 9.34 -4.77
C PRO A 183 -0.02 10.21 -5.26
N SER A 184 1.11 9.60 -5.66
CA SER A 184 2.25 10.31 -6.23
C SER A 184 1.87 10.97 -7.55
N TYR A 185 1.12 10.27 -8.40
CA TYR A 185 0.60 10.82 -9.64
C TYR A 185 -0.35 12.01 -9.41
N ASN A 186 -1.33 11.87 -8.51
CA ASN A 186 -2.27 12.96 -8.20
C ASN A 186 -1.56 14.20 -7.65
N GLN A 187 -0.51 14.02 -6.83
CA GLN A 187 0.31 15.12 -6.35
C GLN A 187 1.08 15.81 -7.49
N LEU A 188 1.67 15.03 -8.41
CA LEU A 188 2.37 15.57 -9.57
C LEU A 188 1.40 16.32 -10.52
N MET A 189 0.22 15.75 -10.75
CA MET A 189 -0.81 16.38 -11.58
C MET A 189 -1.34 17.67 -10.95
N GLN A 190 -1.56 17.70 -9.63
CA GLN A 190 -1.94 18.94 -8.94
C GLN A 190 -0.86 20.01 -9.03
N LYS A 191 0.43 19.65 -8.94
CA LYS A 191 1.53 20.59 -9.15
C LYS A 191 1.53 21.13 -10.58
N LEU A 192 1.35 20.26 -11.57
CA LEU A 192 1.22 20.64 -12.99
C LEU A 192 0.07 21.62 -13.22
N MET A 193 -1.11 21.33 -12.68
CA MET A 193 -2.29 22.20 -12.81
C MET A 193 -2.11 23.58 -12.15
N ASN A 194 -1.24 23.70 -11.16
CA ASN A 194 -1.01 24.94 -10.43
C ASN A 194 0.15 25.78 -11.00
N MET A 195 0.88 25.28 -12.00
CA MET A 195 1.98 26.02 -12.62
C MET A 195 1.47 26.97 -13.72
N SER A 196 2.05 28.17 -13.76
CA SER A 196 1.79 29.14 -14.82
C SER A 196 2.72 28.92 -16.03
N THR A 197 2.38 29.55 -17.16
CA THR A 197 3.12 29.52 -18.43
C THR A 197 4.60 29.95 -18.35
N GLY A 198 5.05 30.53 -17.23
CA GLY A 198 6.44 30.95 -17.02
C GLY A 198 7.40 29.85 -16.52
N HIS A 199 6.89 28.66 -16.18
CA HIS A 199 7.67 27.59 -15.53
C HIS A 199 7.93 26.38 -16.44
N VAL A 200 8.22 26.64 -17.72
CA VAL A 200 8.35 25.61 -18.78
C VAL A 200 9.32 24.49 -18.39
N ASP A 201 10.49 24.83 -17.85
CA ASP A 201 11.50 23.84 -17.46
C ASP A 201 11.05 22.96 -16.27
N GLU A 202 10.30 23.53 -15.32
CA GLU A 202 9.72 22.77 -14.21
C GLU A 202 8.56 21.88 -14.68
N VAL A 203 7.71 22.37 -15.59
CA VAL A 203 6.65 21.59 -16.23
C VAL A 203 7.25 20.37 -16.95
N ASN A 204 8.28 20.58 -17.77
CA ASN A 204 8.99 19.50 -18.44
C ASN A 204 9.61 18.51 -17.46
N LYS A 205 10.25 19.00 -16.40
CA LYS A 205 10.82 18.15 -15.35
C LYS A 205 9.74 17.26 -14.71
N TYR A 206 8.56 17.81 -14.42
CA TYR A 206 7.47 17.04 -13.83
C TYR A 206 6.84 16.04 -14.82
N LEU A 207 6.69 16.41 -16.09
CA LEU A 207 6.24 15.49 -17.14
C LEU A 207 7.21 14.32 -17.33
N MET A 208 8.52 14.58 -17.32
CA MET A 208 9.55 13.53 -17.38
C MET A 208 9.56 12.67 -16.12
N GLN A 209 9.40 13.25 -14.92
CA GLN A 209 9.26 12.47 -13.69
C GLN A 209 8.05 11.52 -13.70
N ILE A 210 6.95 11.91 -14.36
CA ILE A 210 5.80 11.03 -14.58
C ILE A 210 6.17 9.90 -15.55
N ALA A 211 6.82 10.23 -16.67
CA ALA A 211 7.24 9.28 -17.70
C ALA A 211 8.34 8.30 -17.25
N GLU A 212 9.20 8.70 -16.30
CA GLU A 212 10.31 7.90 -15.77
C GLU A 212 9.98 7.18 -14.46
N SER A 213 8.82 7.45 -13.86
CA SER A 213 8.42 6.80 -12.61
C SER A 213 8.27 5.28 -12.77
N ASP A 214 8.41 4.51 -11.68
CA ASP A 214 8.19 3.05 -11.65
C ASP A 214 6.85 2.62 -12.30
N VAL A 215 5.88 3.53 -12.37
CA VAL A 215 4.58 3.39 -13.06
C VAL A 215 4.74 3.09 -14.55
N ALA A 216 5.81 3.58 -15.17
CA ALA A 216 6.09 3.43 -16.59
C ALA A 216 6.41 2.00 -17.02
N SER A 217 6.80 1.15 -16.06
CA SER A 217 7.03 -0.27 -16.28
C SER A 217 5.74 -1.10 -16.41
N HIS A 218 4.57 -0.52 -16.06
CA HIS A 218 3.31 -1.26 -16.00
C HIS A 218 2.45 -1.05 -17.27
N SER A 219 2.08 -2.16 -17.91
CA SER A 219 1.35 -2.17 -19.20
C SER A 219 0.06 -1.33 -19.26
N SER A 220 -0.70 -1.23 -18.17
CA SER A 220 -1.94 -0.45 -18.10
C SER A 220 -1.73 1.06 -17.97
N MET A 221 -0.52 1.51 -17.65
CA MET A 221 -0.17 2.94 -17.56
C MET A 221 0.69 3.40 -18.74
N LYS A 222 0.90 2.53 -19.74
CA LYS A 222 1.64 2.81 -20.96
C LYS A 222 1.16 4.08 -21.67
N HIS A 223 -0.16 4.27 -21.78
CA HIS A 223 -0.74 5.46 -22.40
C HIS A 223 -0.41 6.76 -21.65
N LEU A 224 -0.27 6.71 -20.33
CA LEU A 224 0.05 7.87 -19.51
C LEU A 224 1.51 8.29 -19.73
N VAL A 225 2.42 7.32 -19.82
CA VAL A 225 3.83 7.56 -20.20
C VAL A 225 3.93 8.15 -21.60
N GLU A 226 3.21 7.55 -22.56
CA GLU A 226 3.17 8.02 -23.95
C GLU A 226 2.67 9.47 -24.02
N ILE A 227 1.54 9.79 -23.36
CA ILE A 227 0.97 11.13 -23.31
C ILE A 227 1.92 12.12 -22.61
N SER A 228 2.53 11.76 -21.48
CA SER A 228 3.46 12.65 -20.77
C SER A 228 4.72 12.94 -21.60
N SER A 229 5.23 11.95 -22.33
CA SER A 229 6.35 12.13 -23.25
C SER A 229 5.98 13.01 -24.45
N GLU A 230 4.80 12.80 -25.05
CA GLU A 230 4.29 13.63 -26.15
C GLU A 230 4.08 15.09 -25.71
N LEU A 231 3.54 15.30 -24.50
CA LEU A 231 3.36 16.64 -23.94
C LEU A 231 4.69 17.36 -23.71
N ALA A 232 5.73 16.65 -23.23
CA ALA A 232 7.07 17.22 -23.07
C ALA A 232 7.67 17.63 -24.42
N VAL A 233 7.54 16.78 -25.45
CA VAL A 233 7.98 17.09 -26.82
C VAL A 233 7.26 18.31 -27.38
N ILE A 234 5.95 18.42 -27.17
CA ILE A 234 5.16 19.59 -27.60
C ILE A 234 5.66 20.85 -26.89
N LEU A 235 5.84 20.79 -25.57
CA LEU A 235 6.25 21.94 -24.77
C LEU A 235 7.66 22.44 -25.13
N ASP A 236 8.61 21.53 -25.36
CA ASP A 236 9.95 21.87 -25.88
C ASP A 236 9.88 22.57 -27.23
N TYR A 237 8.99 22.09 -28.11
CA TYR A 237 8.78 22.69 -29.42
C TYR A 237 8.17 24.09 -29.30
N GLN A 238 7.16 24.27 -28.44
CA GLN A 238 6.57 25.57 -28.15
C GLN A 238 7.63 26.55 -27.63
N ASN A 239 8.44 26.13 -26.65
CA ASN A 239 9.50 26.96 -26.07
C ASN A 239 10.54 27.40 -27.10
N SER A 240 10.90 26.50 -28.02
CA SER A 240 11.87 26.78 -29.08
C SER A 240 11.41 27.86 -30.06
N TYR A 241 10.09 27.98 -30.29
CA TYR A 241 9.52 28.92 -31.25
C TYR A 241 8.76 30.10 -30.61
N GLU A 242 8.66 30.16 -29.28
CA GLU A 242 7.90 31.19 -28.56
C GLU A 242 8.34 32.62 -28.93
N LYS A 243 9.65 32.86 -29.06
CA LYS A 243 10.17 34.19 -29.42
C LYS A 243 9.75 34.62 -30.83
N GLU A 244 9.82 33.68 -31.77
CA GLU A 244 9.44 33.95 -33.16
C GLU A 244 7.94 34.12 -33.30
N TRP A 245 7.15 33.30 -32.59
CA TRP A 245 5.70 33.44 -32.53
C TRP A 245 5.29 34.80 -31.98
N ASN A 246 5.91 35.26 -30.90
CA ASN A 246 5.62 36.59 -30.34
C ASN A 246 5.85 37.71 -31.37
N SER A 247 6.93 37.63 -32.16
CA SER A 247 7.18 38.58 -33.25
C SER A 247 6.09 38.51 -34.33
N THR A 248 5.79 37.31 -34.82
CA THR A 248 4.75 37.10 -35.86
C THR A 248 3.36 37.49 -35.37
N TYR A 249 2.99 37.16 -34.14
CA TYR A 249 1.71 37.53 -33.54
C TYR A 249 1.56 39.04 -33.43
N ASN A 250 2.61 39.75 -33.01
CA ASN A 250 2.61 41.21 -32.94
C ASN A 250 2.42 41.83 -34.34
N GLU A 251 3.11 41.33 -35.36
CA GLU A 251 2.92 41.76 -36.75
C GLU A 251 1.49 41.52 -37.25
N LEU A 252 0.94 40.33 -37.00
CA LEU A 252 -0.44 39.96 -37.34
C LEU A 252 -1.49 40.79 -36.58
N SER A 253 -1.17 41.27 -35.38
CA SER A 253 -2.07 42.10 -34.56
C SER A 253 -2.17 43.56 -35.06
N LEU A 254 -1.15 44.02 -35.77
CA LEU A 254 -1.06 45.37 -36.33
C LEU A 254 -1.82 45.50 -37.66
N ASP A 255 -2.03 44.39 -38.39
CA ASP A 255 -2.79 44.39 -39.64
C ASP A 255 -4.32 44.42 -39.39
N ALA A 256 -4.95 45.54 -39.76
CA ALA A 256 -6.38 45.80 -39.53
C ALA A 256 -7.32 44.82 -40.27
N ASN A 257 -6.88 44.20 -41.37
CA ASN A 257 -7.67 43.21 -42.13
C ASN A 257 -7.58 41.80 -41.53
N VAL A 258 -6.52 41.50 -40.77
CA VAL A 258 -6.28 40.18 -40.13
C VAL A 258 -6.86 40.13 -38.71
N ARG A 259 -7.22 41.28 -38.11
CA ARG A 259 -7.83 41.39 -36.77
C ARG A 259 -9.05 40.51 -36.51
N LYS A 260 -9.83 40.14 -37.53
CA LYS A 260 -10.97 39.22 -37.36
C LYS A 260 -10.55 37.74 -37.20
N VAL A 261 -9.34 37.38 -37.63
CA VAL A 261 -8.78 36.02 -37.55
C VAL A 261 -7.83 35.87 -36.35
N THR A 262 -7.18 36.95 -35.89
CA THR A 262 -6.29 36.95 -34.71
C THR A 262 -7.01 36.79 -33.37
N VAL A 263 -8.34 37.01 -33.28
CA VAL A 263 -9.11 36.82 -32.02
C VAL A 263 -9.15 35.35 -31.56
N THR A 264 -8.84 34.41 -32.46
CA THR A 264 -8.87 32.96 -32.18
C THR A 264 -7.50 32.37 -31.84
N LEU A 265 -6.42 33.13 -31.99
CA LEU A 265 -5.08 32.62 -31.78
C LEU A 265 -4.55 32.95 -30.38
N PRO A 266 -3.74 32.06 -29.79
CA PRO A 266 -3.14 32.33 -28.50
C PRO A 266 -2.00 33.35 -28.65
N ASN A 267 -1.95 34.31 -27.74
CA ASN A 267 -0.88 35.32 -27.66
C ASN A 267 0.48 34.73 -27.26
N THR A 268 0.50 33.52 -26.70
CA THR A 268 1.69 32.73 -26.37
C THR A 268 1.54 31.33 -26.96
N LEU A 269 2.63 30.75 -27.42
CA LEU A 269 2.68 29.38 -27.91
C LEU A 269 2.80 28.38 -26.74
N ILE A 270 3.23 28.84 -25.56
CA ILE A 270 3.49 27.99 -24.39
C ILE A 270 2.20 27.40 -23.80
N MET A 271 2.26 26.10 -23.48
CA MET A 271 1.18 25.31 -22.87
C MET A 271 -0.12 25.29 -23.69
N GLN A 272 -0.03 25.57 -24.99
CA GLN A 272 -1.18 25.50 -25.88
C GLN A 272 -1.49 24.05 -26.26
N PRO A 273 -2.75 23.71 -26.57
CA PRO A 273 -3.09 22.43 -27.18
C PRO A 273 -2.33 22.23 -28.50
N LEU A 274 -2.16 20.97 -28.90
CA LEU A 274 -1.46 20.62 -30.14
C LEU A 274 -2.10 21.30 -31.37
N CYS A 275 -3.43 21.38 -31.44
CA CYS A 275 -4.15 22.01 -32.55
C CYS A 275 -3.84 23.51 -32.70
N GLU A 276 -3.79 24.23 -31.58
CA GLU A 276 -3.43 25.66 -31.57
C GLU A 276 -1.95 25.86 -31.92
N THR A 277 -1.10 24.96 -31.42
CA THR A 277 0.34 24.96 -31.73
C THR A 277 0.57 24.76 -33.23
N LEU A 278 -0.07 23.75 -33.84
CA LEU A 278 0.03 23.49 -35.28
C LEU A 278 -0.51 24.68 -36.08
N SER A 279 -1.62 25.28 -35.67
CA SER A 279 -2.21 26.44 -36.33
C SER A 279 -1.27 27.66 -36.31
N ALA A 280 -0.58 27.90 -35.20
CA ALA A 280 0.44 28.95 -35.10
C ALA A 280 1.67 28.65 -35.99
N LEU A 281 2.16 27.40 -35.98
CA LEU A 281 3.30 26.97 -36.82
C LEU A 281 3.01 27.14 -38.31
N VAL A 282 1.84 26.72 -38.80
CA VAL A 282 1.44 26.89 -40.22
C VAL A 282 1.47 28.36 -40.64
N ARG A 283 1.11 29.29 -39.75
CA ARG A 283 1.13 30.73 -40.04
C ARG A 283 2.55 31.30 -40.06
N MET A 284 3.45 30.80 -39.23
CA MET A 284 4.88 31.15 -39.30
C MET A 284 5.54 30.57 -40.57
N ASP A 285 5.00 29.47 -41.10
CA ASP A 285 5.54 28.74 -42.25
C ASP A 285 4.99 29.19 -43.62
N GLN A 286 4.27 30.31 -43.71
CA GLN A 286 3.66 30.79 -44.97
C GLN A 286 4.63 30.90 -46.17
N THR A 287 5.93 30.96 -45.92
CA THR A 287 6.99 31.05 -46.94
C THR A 287 7.79 29.75 -47.14
N ILE A 288 7.56 28.72 -46.32
CA ILE A 288 8.31 27.47 -46.31
C ILE A 288 7.57 26.41 -47.14
N LYS A 289 8.29 25.65 -47.98
CA LYS A 289 7.72 24.55 -48.78
C LYS A 289 7.13 23.48 -47.85
N ALA A 290 5.92 23.02 -48.16
CA ALA A 290 5.10 22.12 -47.33
C ALA A 290 5.88 20.96 -46.66
N ASN A 291 6.74 20.27 -47.42
CA ASN A 291 7.48 19.06 -46.99
C ASN A 291 8.54 19.27 -45.86
N ASN A 292 8.79 20.53 -45.45
CA ASN A 292 9.71 20.89 -44.37
C ASN A 292 9.08 21.88 -43.39
N SER A 293 7.75 21.98 -43.35
CA SER A 293 7.06 22.85 -42.39
C SER A 293 7.25 22.34 -40.96
N ARG A 294 7.36 23.26 -40.01
CA ARG A 294 7.47 22.98 -38.58
C ARG A 294 6.25 22.24 -38.07
N ALA A 295 5.07 22.56 -38.64
CA ALA A 295 3.83 21.85 -38.36
C ALA A 295 3.92 20.37 -38.77
N GLU A 296 4.42 20.05 -39.96
CA GLU A 296 4.60 18.67 -40.40
C GLU A 296 5.64 17.91 -39.55
N ILE A 297 6.74 18.58 -39.19
CA ILE A 297 7.77 17.99 -38.31
C ILE A 297 7.18 17.65 -36.93
N LEU A 298 6.42 18.56 -36.32
CA LEU A 298 5.75 18.30 -35.03
C LEU A 298 4.67 17.22 -35.17
N GLY A 299 3.87 17.24 -36.24
CA GLY A 299 2.87 16.23 -36.51
C GLY A 299 3.45 14.82 -36.63
N LYS A 300 4.58 14.67 -37.33
CA LYS A 300 5.32 13.39 -37.40
C LYS A 300 5.81 12.92 -36.03
N LYS A 301 6.31 13.83 -35.18
CA LYS A 301 6.76 13.50 -33.81
C LYS A 301 5.61 13.05 -32.91
N CYS A 302 4.44 13.65 -33.05
CA CYS A 302 3.23 13.32 -32.27
C CYS A 302 2.32 12.28 -32.96
N LYS A 303 2.74 11.68 -34.08
CA LYS A 303 1.96 10.70 -34.87
C LYS A 303 0.58 11.23 -35.33
N VAL A 304 0.46 12.53 -35.59
CA VAL A 304 -0.76 13.17 -36.10
C VAL A 304 -0.58 13.49 -37.58
N CYS A 305 -1.55 13.10 -38.41
CA CYS A 305 -1.62 13.57 -39.79
C CYS A 305 -1.98 15.06 -39.80
N VAL A 306 -1.04 15.89 -40.26
CA VAL A 306 -1.30 17.31 -40.54
C VAL A 306 -1.93 17.37 -41.93
N LEU A 307 -3.21 17.76 -42.02
CA LEU A 307 -3.95 17.97 -43.26
C LEU A 307 -3.77 19.39 -43.79
#